data_AF-A0AAP1RBQ1-F1
#
_entry.id   AF-A0AAP1RBQ1-F1
#
_cell.length_a   1.000
_cell.length_b   1.000
_cell.length_c   1.000
_cell.angle_alpha   90.00
_cell.angle_beta   90.00
_cell.angle_gamma   90.00
#
_symmetry.space_group_name_H-M   'P 1'
#
loop_
_entity.id
_entity.type
_entity.pdbx_description
1 polymer ?
#
loop_
_entity_poly.entity_id
_entity_poly.type
_entity_poly.pdbx_seq_one_letter_code
_entity_poly.pdbx_strand_id
1 'polypeptide(L)' 'MSRTVMCRKYHEELPGLDRPPYPGAKGEDIYNNVSRKAWDEWQKHQTMLINERRLN' A
#
# COMPACT_ATOMS: atom_id res chain seq x y z
N MET A 1 -11.30 -8.06 14.09
CA MET A 1 -11.96 -7.95 12.78
C MET A 1 -11.01 -7.20 11.86
N SER A 2 -10.61 -7.80 10.76
CA SER A 2 -9.75 -7.16 9.75
C SER A 2 -10.53 -6.04 9.08
N ARG A 3 -10.03 -4.81 9.20
CA ARG A 3 -10.60 -3.64 8.50
C ARG A 3 -10.61 -3.91 7.00
N THR A 4 -11.71 -3.62 6.33
CA THR A 4 -11.82 -3.64 4.86
C THR A 4 -11.73 -2.23 4.31
N VAL A 5 -11.17 -2.09 3.11
CA VAL A 5 -11.07 -0.83 2.37
C VAL A 5 -11.45 -1.06 0.93
N MET A 6 -12.08 -0.06 0.31
CA MET A 6 -12.28 -0.03 -1.13
C MET A 6 -10.92 0.21 -1.79
N CYS A 7 -10.30 -0.84 -2.33
CA CYS A 7 -8.97 -0.72 -2.88
C CYS A 7 -8.98 0.08 -4.17
N ARG A 8 -8.28 1.22 -4.22
CA ARG A 8 -8.15 2.05 -5.44
C ARG A 8 -7.57 1.31 -6.64
N LYS A 9 -6.74 0.28 -6.43
CA LYS A 9 -6.12 -0.50 -7.53
C LYS A 9 -7.09 -1.52 -8.13
N TYR A 10 -7.75 -2.31 -7.28
CA TYR A 10 -8.61 -3.42 -7.70
C TYR A 10 -10.08 -3.03 -7.81
N HIS A 11 -10.49 -1.88 -7.26
CA HIS A 11 -11.87 -1.41 -7.17
C HIS A 11 -12.80 -2.41 -6.46
N GLU A 12 -12.25 -3.11 -5.47
CA GLU A 12 -12.93 -4.14 -4.69
C GLU A 12 -12.68 -3.92 -3.19
N GLU A 13 -13.60 -4.39 -2.36
CA GLU A 13 -13.42 -4.42 -0.91
C GLU A 13 -12.42 -5.50 -0.53
N LEU A 14 -11.25 -5.07 -0.05
CA LEU A 14 -10.17 -5.96 0.34
C LEU A 14 -9.69 -5.63 1.75
N PRO A 15 -9.00 -6.56 2.42
CA PRO A 15 -8.39 -6.29 3.72
C PRO A 15 -7.43 -5.09 3.63
N GLY A 16 -7.66 -4.09 4.48
CA GLY A 16 -6.83 -2.93 4.63
C GLY A 16 -5.51 -3.22 5.35
N LEU A 17 -4.66 -2.20 5.38
CA LEU A 17 -3.44 -2.19 6.19
C LEU A 17 -3.80 -2.17 7.69
N ASP A 18 -2.94 -2.75 8.54
CA ASP A 18 -3.11 -2.71 10.00
C ASP A 18 -2.81 -1.32 10.57
N ARG A 19 -1.84 -0.63 9.95
CA ARG A 19 -1.39 0.70 10.35
C ARG A 19 -0.96 1.52 9.14
N PRO A 20 -0.96 2.85 9.22
CA PRO A 20 -0.42 3.70 8.17
C PRO A 20 1.06 3.39 7.94
N PRO A 21 1.52 3.25 6.68
CA PRO A 21 2.91 2.94 6.38
C PRO A 21 3.86 4.14 6.62
N TYR A 22 3.33 5.35 6.53
CA TYR A 22 4.07 6.60 6.74
C TYR A 22 3.28 7.55 7.65
N PRO A 23 3.95 8.44 8.39
CA PRO A 23 3.28 9.52 9.09
C PRO A 23 2.77 10.60 8.11
N GLY A 24 1.69 11.28 8.49
CA GLY A 24 1.11 12.40 7.76
C GLY A 24 0.01 12.01 6.75
N ALA A 25 -0.55 13.02 6.08
CA ALA A 25 -1.74 12.89 5.23
C ALA A 25 -1.60 11.84 4.11
N LYS A 26 -0.39 11.66 3.56
CA LYS A 26 -0.13 10.64 2.52
C LYS A 26 -0.24 9.21 3.07
N GLY A 27 0.26 8.97 4.28
CA GLY A 27 0.16 7.65 4.90
C GLY A 27 -1.27 7.32 5.30
N GLU A 28 -2.04 8.33 5.70
CA GLU A 28 -3.46 8.21 5.98
C GLU A 28 -4.28 7.95 4.71
N ASP A 29 -3.99 8.61 3.59
CA ASP A 29 -4.59 8.32 2.29
C ASP A 29 -4.34 6.88 1.85
N ILE A 30 -3.09 6.41 1.94
CA ILE A 30 -2.73 5.03 1.63
C ILE A 30 -3.47 4.06 2.56
N TYR A 31 -3.50 4.35 3.86
CA TYR A 31 -4.22 3.54 4.83
C TYR A 31 -5.73 3.46 4.52
N ASN A 32 -6.34 4.53 4.02
CA ASN A 32 -7.76 4.60 3.71
C ASN A 32 -8.16 3.99 2.36
N ASN A 33 -7.29 4.11 1.34
CA ASN A 33 -7.66 3.79 -0.04
C ASN A 33 -6.89 2.59 -0.62
N VAL A 34 -5.91 2.02 0.09
CA VAL A 34 -5.05 0.93 -0.40
C VAL A 34 -5.19 -0.30 0.47
N SER A 35 -5.46 -1.45 -0.18
CA SER A 35 -5.52 -2.73 0.50
C SER A 35 -4.13 -3.28 0.80
N ARG A 36 -4.04 -4.19 1.76
CA ARG A 36 -2.80 -4.91 2.09
C ARG A 36 -2.20 -5.59 0.86
N LYS A 37 -3.03 -6.27 0.07
CA LYS A 37 -2.61 -6.93 -1.18
C LYS A 37 -1.94 -5.94 -2.14
N ALA A 38 -2.57 -4.79 -2.38
CA ALA A 38 -2.01 -3.78 -3.28
C ALA A 38 -0.70 -3.18 -2.73
N TRP A 39 -0.62 -2.99 -1.41
CA TRP A 39 0.57 -2.47 -0.76
C TRP A 39 1.77 -3.43 -0.84
N ASP A 40 1.55 -4.72 -0.62
CA ASP A 40 2.60 -5.74 -0.72
C ASP A 40 3.17 -5.85 -2.14
N GLU A 41 2.31 -5.75 -3.16
CA GLU A 41 2.74 -5.69 -4.56
C GLU A 41 3.54 -4.42 -4.86
N TRP A 42 3.11 -3.27 -4.33
CA TRP A 42 3.82 -2.01 -4.48
C TRP A 42 5.22 -2.07 -3.85
N GLN A 43 5.35 -2.64 -2.65
CA GLN A 43 6.64 -2.81 -1.96
C GLN A 43 7.62 -3.62 -2.81
N LYS A 44 7.17 -4.74 -3.40
CA LYS A 44 7.99 -5.57 -4.29
C LYS A 44 8.44 -4.78 -5.52
N HIS A 45 7.53 -4.02 -6.12
CA HIS A 45 7.84 -3.16 -7.27
C HIS A 45 8.85 -2.07 -6.90
N GLN A 46 8.70 -1.44 -5.73
CA GLN A 46 9.64 -0.44 -5.23
C GLN A 46 11.05 -1.04 -5.06
N THR A 47 11.16 -2.23 -4.47
CA THR A 47 12.44 -2.93 -4.32
C THR A 47 13.09 -3.24 -5.67
N MET A 48 12.31 -3.70 -6.65
CA MET A 48 12.80 -3.92 -8.02
C MET A 48 13.37 -2.62 -8.61
N LEU A 49 12.63 -1.51 -8.53
CA LEU A 49 13.09 -0.22 -9.06
C LEU A 49 14.35 0.30 -8.37
N ILE A 50 14.45 0.18 -7.03
CA ILE A 50 15.64 0.58 -6.28
C ILE A 50 16.87 -0.20 -6.76
N ASN A 51 16.72 -1.51 -6.95
CA ASN A 51 17.80 -2.38 -7.41
C ASN A 51 18.20 -2.08 -8.87
N GLU A 52 17.22 -1.96 -9.77
CA GLU A 52 17.46 -1.69 -11.20
C GLU A 52 18.11 -0.33 -11.43
N ARG A 53 17.67 0.68 -10.68
CA ARG A 53 18.14 2.07 -10.81
C ARG A 53 19.32 2.39 -9.89
N ARG A 54 19.75 1.44 -9.04
CA ARG A 54 20.81 1.59 -8.03
C ARG A 54 20.61 2.84 -7.16
N LEU A 55 19.41 3.03 -6.62
CA LEU A 55 19.01 4.23 -5.85
C LEU A 55 19.44 4.19 -4.38
N ASN A 56 20.52 3.48 -4.06
CA ASN A 56 21.03 3.32 -2.69
C ASN A 56 22.00 4.44 -2.30
#